data_AF-A0A1X9FZG8-F1
#
_entry.id   AF-A0A1X9FZG8-F1
#
_cell.length_a   1.000
_cell.length_b   1.000
_cell.length_c   1.000
_cell.angle_alpha   90.00
_cell.angle_beta   90.00
_cell.angle_gamma   90.00
#
_symmetry.space_group_name_H-M   'P 1'
#
loop_
_entity.id
_entity.type
_entity.pdbx_description
1 polymer ?
#
loop_
_entity_poly.entity_id
_entity_poly.type
_entity_poly.pdbx_seq_one_letter_code
_entity_poly.pdbx_strand_id
1 'polypeptide(L)'
;KSTGKTLLEAIDSIEPPKRPTDKPLRLPLQDVYKIGGIGTVPVGRIETGVLKPGMVVTFAPSNVTTEVKSVEMHHEQLTEGQPGDNVGFNVKNVSVKDIRRGNVAGDSKNDPPQGAASFDAQVIVLNHPGQVG
;
A
#
# COMPACT_ATOMS: atom_id res chain seq x y z
N LYS A 1 -26.47 36.66 18.47
CA LYS A 1 -25.95 35.32 18.86
C LYS A 1 -25.22 34.75 17.65
N SER A 2 -23.94 34.45 17.77
CA SER A 2 -23.23 33.76 16.69
C SER A 2 -23.59 32.28 16.71
N THR A 3 -23.95 31.73 15.56
CA THR A 3 -24.24 30.30 15.36
C THR A 3 -23.07 29.69 14.58
N GLY A 4 -22.61 28.51 14.99
CA GLY A 4 -21.51 27.80 14.33
C GLY A 4 -21.19 26.49 15.04
N LYS A 5 -20.41 25.64 14.37
CA LYS A 5 -19.87 24.40 14.95
C LYS A 5 -18.60 24.70 15.73
N THR A 6 -18.37 23.97 16.80
CA THR A 6 -17.04 23.83 17.40
C THR A 6 -16.08 23.16 16.42
N LEU A 7 -14.77 23.28 16.67
CA LEU A 7 -13.76 22.62 15.83
C LEU A 7 -13.99 21.10 15.75
N LEU A 8 -14.34 20.47 16.87
CA LEU A 8 -14.59 19.02 16.92
C LEU A 8 -15.83 18.65 16.11
N GLU A 9 -16.95 19.38 16.28
CA GLU A 9 -18.16 19.17 15.49
C GLU A 9 -17.94 19.40 13.99
N ALA A 10 -17.05 20.31 13.62
CA ALA A 10 -16.68 20.53 12.24
C ALA A 10 -15.94 19.31 11.66
N ILE A 11 -14.97 18.75 12.40
CA ILE A 11 -14.22 17.55 12.00
C ILE A 11 -15.15 16.33 11.92
N ASP A 12 -15.97 16.10 12.93
CA ASP A 12 -16.90 14.96 12.99
C ASP A 12 -17.98 15.04 11.91
N SER A 13 -18.23 16.22 11.36
CA SER A 13 -19.18 16.40 10.26
C SER A 13 -18.61 16.15 8.88
N ILE A 14 -17.32 15.82 8.77
CA ILE A 14 -16.71 15.42 7.49
C ILE A 14 -17.18 14.01 7.17
N GLU A 15 -17.80 13.85 6.00
CA GLU A 15 -18.15 12.53 5.48
C GLU A 15 -16.86 11.76 5.13
N PRO A 16 -16.62 10.58 5.73
CA PRO A 16 -15.44 9.78 5.39
C PRO A 16 -15.45 9.37 3.92
N PRO A 17 -14.30 9.42 3.22
CA PRO A 17 -14.23 8.99 1.84
C PRO A 17 -14.51 7.49 1.71
N LYS A 18 -15.14 7.08 0.61
CA LYS A 18 -15.36 5.67 0.29
C LYS A 18 -14.01 4.97 0.09
N ARG A 19 -13.77 3.90 0.86
CA ARG A 19 -12.58 3.06 0.70
C ARG A 19 -12.63 2.29 -0.63
N PRO A 20 -11.55 2.29 -1.44
CA PRO A 20 -11.54 1.67 -2.77
C PRO A 20 -11.29 0.14 -2.71
N THR A 21 -12.18 -0.60 -2.05
CA THR A 21 -12.08 -2.08 -1.88
C THR A 21 -12.25 -2.86 -3.17
N ASP A 22 -13.05 -2.34 -4.11
CA ASP A 22 -13.40 -3.02 -5.36
C ASP A 22 -12.33 -2.83 -6.47
N LYS A 23 -11.30 -2.03 -6.20
CA LYS A 23 -10.19 -1.77 -7.14
C LYS A 23 -9.12 -2.86 -7.02
N PRO A 24 -8.25 -3.03 -8.03
CA PRO A 24 -7.08 -3.89 -7.92
C PRO A 24 -6.22 -3.57 -6.71
N LEU A 25 -5.58 -4.59 -6.14
CA LEU A 25 -4.71 -4.42 -4.98
C LEU A 25 -3.50 -3.54 -5.35
N ARG A 26 -3.27 -2.48 -4.58
CA ARG A 26 -2.03 -1.69 -4.60
C ARG A 26 -1.56 -1.45 -3.17
N LEU A 27 -0.41 -1.99 -2.84
CA LEU A 27 0.21 -1.90 -1.52
C LEU A 27 1.67 -1.46 -1.69
N PRO A 28 1.96 -0.15 -1.65
CA PRO A 28 3.32 0.38 -1.67
C PRO A 28 4.08 -0.03 -0.39
N LEU A 29 5.26 -0.60 -0.57
CA LEU A 29 6.11 -1.06 0.53
C LEU A 29 6.81 0.12 1.20
N GLN A 30 6.64 0.22 2.52
CA GLN A 30 7.34 1.15 3.38
C GLN A 30 8.67 0.54 3.84
N ASP A 31 8.66 -0.72 4.26
CA ASP A 31 9.84 -1.44 4.75
C ASP A 31 9.77 -2.93 4.40
N VAL A 32 10.91 -3.62 4.46
CA VAL A 32 11.01 -5.06 4.26
C VAL A 32 11.93 -5.66 5.31
N TYR A 33 11.43 -6.62 6.08
CA TYR A 33 12.17 -7.28 7.14
C TYR A 33 12.45 -8.75 6.82
N LYS A 34 13.57 -9.25 7.36
CA LYS A 34 13.85 -10.69 7.42
C LYS A 34 13.69 -11.16 8.85
N ILE A 35 12.66 -11.96 9.11
CA ILE A 35 12.38 -12.50 10.45
C ILE A 35 12.80 -13.97 10.47
N GLY A 36 13.68 -14.33 11.41
CA GLY A 36 14.15 -15.71 11.58
C GLY A 36 12.98 -16.67 11.81
N GLY A 37 12.94 -17.79 11.08
CA GLY A 37 11.87 -18.79 11.16
C GLY A 37 10.57 -18.45 10.43
N ILE A 38 10.30 -17.16 10.15
CA ILE A 38 9.09 -16.72 9.42
C ILE A 38 9.39 -16.52 7.94
N GLY A 39 10.50 -15.86 7.62
CA GLY A 39 10.89 -15.51 6.25
C GLY A 39 10.94 -14.00 6.02
N THR A 40 10.49 -13.58 4.85
CA THR A 40 10.48 -12.18 4.42
C THR A 40 9.12 -11.56 4.72
N VAL A 41 9.12 -10.44 5.41
CA VAL A 41 7.91 -9.73 5.84
C VAL A 41 7.97 -8.28 5.32
N PRO A 42 7.32 -7.98 4.19
CA PRO A 42 7.11 -6.61 3.75
C PRO A 42 6.04 -5.93 4.59
N VAL A 43 6.19 -4.62 4.76
CA VAL A 43 5.26 -3.76 5.49
C VAL A 43 4.86 -2.59 4.60
N GLY A 44 3.58 -2.24 4.59
CA GLY A 44 3.10 -1.09 3.85
C GLY A 44 1.63 -0.81 4.09
N ARG A 45 1.13 0.23 3.43
CA ARG A 45 -0.27 0.63 3.48
C ARG A 45 -1.00 0.07 2.27
N ILE A 46 -2.18 -0.49 2.48
CA ILE A 46 -3.08 -0.85 1.38
C ILE A 46 -3.73 0.44 0.89
N GLU A 47 -3.46 0.84 -0.35
CA GLU A 47 -4.06 2.05 -0.94
C GLU A 47 -5.37 1.71 -1.67
N THR A 48 -5.40 0.57 -2.35
CA THR A 48 -6.57 0.05 -3.06
C THR A 48 -6.66 -1.46 -2.98
N GLY A 49 -7.87 -2.00 -3.15
CA GLY A 49 -8.14 -3.45 -3.12
C GLY A 49 -8.02 -4.06 -1.73
N VAL A 50 -7.96 -5.39 -1.69
CA VAL A 50 -7.93 -6.18 -0.45
C VAL A 50 -6.77 -7.16 -0.52
N LEU A 51 -6.09 -7.37 0.60
CA LEU A 51 -5.02 -8.37 0.74
C LEU A 51 -5.50 -9.51 1.63
N LYS A 52 -5.36 -10.76 1.19
CA LYS A 52 -5.72 -11.95 1.98
C LYS A 52 -4.58 -12.96 2.01
N PRO A 53 -4.44 -13.73 3.09
CA PRO A 53 -3.64 -14.96 3.06
C PRO A 53 -4.07 -15.87 1.89
N GLY A 54 -3.10 -16.51 1.25
CA GLY A 54 -3.29 -17.37 0.08
C GLY A 54 -3.34 -16.63 -1.27
N MET A 55 -3.42 -15.29 -1.28
CA MET A 55 -3.31 -14.54 -2.52
C MET A 55 -1.91 -14.64 -3.11
N VAL A 56 -1.83 -14.69 -4.45
CA VAL A 56 -0.57 -14.62 -5.17
C VAL A 56 -0.36 -13.16 -5.57
N VAL A 57 0.69 -12.54 -5.06
CA VAL A 57 1.03 -11.13 -5.28
C VAL A 57 2.28 -10.98 -6.14
N THR A 58 2.31 -9.93 -6.92
CA THR A 58 3.45 -9.52 -7.74
C THR A 58 3.99 -8.18 -7.23
N PHE A 59 5.32 -8.08 -7.12
CA PHE A 59 6.02 -6.87 -6.72
C PHE A 59 6.58 -6.14 -7.94
N ALA A 60 6.15 -4.91 -8.17
CA ALA A 60 6.71 -4.03 -9.18
C ALA A 60 7.77 -3.10 -8.58
N PRO A 61 8.84 -2.76 -9.31
CA PRO A 61 9.12 -3.13 -10.70
C PRO A 61 9.96 -4.41 -10.86
N SER A 62 10.27 -5.14 -9.77
CA SER A 62 11.13 -6.34 -9.83
C SER A 62 10.46 -7.56 -10.47
N ASN A 63 9.14 -7.53 -10.66
CA ASN A 63 8.31 -8.59 -11.25
C ASN A 63 8.43 -9.93 -10.52
N VAL A 64 8.73 -9.88 -9.22
CA VAL A 64 8.77 -11.07 -8.37
C VAL A 64 7.35 -11.42 -7.95
N THR A 65 6.95 -12.68 -8.13
CA THR A 65 5.63 -13.16 -7.77
C THR A 65 5.72 -14.24 -6.69
N THR A 66 4.87 -14.15 -5.68
CA THR A 66 4.85 -15.10 -4.55
C THR A 66 3.48 -15.16 -3.90
N GLU A 67 3.26 -16.15 -3.05
CA GLU A 67 2.05 -16.34 -2.27
C GLU A 67 2.19 -15.70 -0.88
N VAL A 68 1.15 -14.96 -0.47
CA VAL A 68 1.00 -14.39 0.87
C VAL A 68 0.60 -15.48 1.84
N LYS A 69 1.34 -15.66 2.94
CA LYS A 69 1.06 -16.70 3.94
C LYS A 69 0.27 -16.20 5.13
N SER A 70 0.53 -15.00 5.59
CA SER A 70 -0.22 -14.35 6.66
C SER A 70 -0.24 -12.85 6.42
N VAL A 71 -1.24 -12.18 6.99
CA VAL A 71 -1.38 -10.74 7.04
C VAL A 71 -1.58 -10.36 8.49
N GLU A 72 -0.85 -9.36 8.97
CA GLU A 72 -0.81 -8.95 10.36
C GLU A 72 -0.88 -7.42 10.47
N MET A 73 -1.62 -6.93 11.47
CA MET A 73 -1.69 -5.51 11.81
C MET A 73 -1.68 -5.38 13.33
N HIS A 74 -0.81 -4.52 13.87
CA HIS A 74 -0.72 -4.26 15.31
C HIS A 74 -0.59 -5.52 16.20
N HIS A 75 0.13 -6.54 15.74
CA HIS A 75 0.31 -7.86 16.39
C HIS A 75 -0.90 -8.80 16.37
N GLU A 76 -1.91 -8.51 15.55
CA GLU A 76 -3.05 -9.40 15.32
C GLU A 76 -3.04 -9.93 13.89
N GLN A 77 -3.36 -11.21 13.72
CA GLN A 77 -3.56 -11.79 12.39
C GLN A 77 -4.91 -11.38 11.81
N LEU A 78 -4.87 -10.94 10.56
CA LEU A 78 -6.04 -10.54 9.81
C LEU A 78 -6.45 -11.63 8.82
N THR A 79 -7.76 -11.84 8.69
CA THR A 79 -8.34 -12.64 7.61
C THR A 79 -8.25 -11.92 6.26
N GLU A 80 -8.29 -10.59 6.29
CA GLU A 80 -8.05 -9.70 5.16
C GLU A 80 -7.59 -8.32 5.64
N GLY A 81 -6.75 -7.64 4.86
CA GLY A 81 -6.43 -6.23 5.02
C GLY A 81 -7.16 -5.38 3.99
N GLN A 82 -7.64 -4.21 4.40
CA GLN A 82 -8.45 -3.31 3.59
C GLN A 82 -7.74 -1.96 3.33
N PRO A 83 -8.22 -1.15 2.35
CA PRO A 83 -7.59 0.14 2.06
C PRO A 83 -7.53 1.04 3.29
N GLY A 84 -6.35 1.57 3.61
CA GLY A 84 -6.05 2.37 4.79
C GLY A 84 -5.27 1.62 5.88
N ASP A 85 -5.31 0.29 5.88
CA ASP A 85 -4.61 -0.52 6.88
C ASP A 85 -3.11 -0.52 6.61
N ASN A 86 -2.31 -0.39 7.67
CA ASN A 86 -0.86 -0.56 7.60
C ASN A 86 -0.54 -1.97 8.09
N VAL A 87 -0.20 -2.85 7.16
CA VAL A 87 -0.06 -4.29 7.40
C VAL A 87 1.36 -4.75 7.18
N GLY A 88 1.79 -5.72 7.97
CA GLY A 88 2.90 -6.61 7.66
C GLY A 88 2.35 -7.90 7.08
N PHE A 89 2.99 -8.48 6.08
CA PHE A 89 2.52 -9.75 5.50
C PHE A 89 3.69 -10.69 5.21
N ASN A 90 3.54 -11.97 5.48
CA ASN A 90 4.60 -12.95 5.24
C ASN A 90 4.55 -13.47 3.80
N VAL A 91 5.69 -13.53 3.13
CA VAL A 91 5.85 -14.15 1.81
C VAL A 91 6.99 -15.16 1.80
N LYS A 92 6.82 -16.25 1.04
CA LYS A 92 7.85 -17.30 0.89
C LYS A 92 8.69 -17.08 -0.37
N ASN A 93 9.90 -17.64 -0.36
CA ASN A 93 10.78 -17.72 -1.54
C ASN A 93 11.14 -16.37 -2.18
N VAL A 94 11.04 -15.27 -1.43
CA VAL A 94 11.48 -13.94 -1.85
C VAL A 94 12.55 -13.46 -0.89
N SER A 95 13.69 -13.03 -1.40
CA SER A 95 14.75 -12.44 -0.58
C SER A 95 14.42 -10.97 -0.28
N VAL A 96 14.85 -10.47 0.88
CA VAL A 96 14.84 -9.02 1.19
C VAL A 96 15.68 -8.18 0.23
N LYS A 97 16.49 -8.81 -0.64
CA LYS A 97 17.23 -8.13 -1.70
C LYS A 97 16.41 -7.94 -2.99
N ASP A 98 15.37 -8.76 -3.19
CA ASP A 98 14.58 -8.77 -4.43
C ASP A 98 13.45 -7.74 -4.41
N ILE A 99 13.08 -7.31 -3.20
CA ILE A 99 12.05 -6.30 -2.94
C ILE A 99 12.57 -5.29 -1.94
N ARG A 100 12.14 -4.03 -2.06
CA ARG A 100 12.56 -2.92 -1.19
C ARG A 100 11.47 -1.87 -1.03
N ARG A 101 11.69 -0.93 -0.12
CA ARG A 101 10.89 0.28 0.02
C ARG A 101 10.65 0.96 -1.34
N GLY A 102 9.42 1.37 -1.59
CA GLY A 102 8.96 1.99 -2.84
C GLY A 102 8.54 0.99 -3.92
N ASN A 103 8.78 -0.31 -3.77
CA ASN A 103 8.12 -1.31 -4.62
C ASN A 103 6.62 -1.36 -4.29
N VAL A 104 5.82 -1.83 -5.25
CA VAL A 104 4.36 -1.94 -5.10
C VAL A 104 3.96 -3.39 -5.24
N ALA A 105 3.32 -3.94 -4.21
CA ALA A 105 2.67 -5.24 -4.29
C ALA A 105 1.24 -5.08 -4.85
N GLY A 106 0.81 -6.03 -5.67
CA GLY A 106 -0.57 -6.14 -6.11
C GLY A 106 -0.93 -7.58 -6.50
N ASP A 107 -2.21 -7.84 -6.73
CA ASP A 107 -2.70 -9.16 -7.10
C ASP A 107 -2.17 -9.56 -8.48
N SER A 108 -1.44 -10.68 -8.54
CA SER A 108 -0.88 -11.22 -9.78
C SER A 108 -1.94 -11.54 -10.84
N LYS A 109 -3.19 -11.77 -10.44
CA LYS A 109 -4.30 -12.18 -11.31
C LYS A 109 -5.28 -11.06 -11.63
N ASN A 110 -5.15 -9.89 -11.01
CA ASN A 110 -6.08 -8.79 -11.18
C ASN A 110 -5.31 -7.47 -11.32
N ASP A 111 -4.97 -7.15 -12.57
CA ASP A 111 -4.21 -5.94 -12.93
C ASP A 111 -2.95 -5.75 -12.06
N PRO A 112 -1.92 -6.61 -12.22
CA PRO A 112 -0.70 -6.51 -11.43
C PRO A 112 0.03 -5.18 -11.67
N PRO A 113 0.66 -4.58 -10.65
CA PRO A 113 1.41 -3.35 -10.82
C PRO A 113 2.60 -3.56 -11.76
N GLN A 114 3.01 -2.50 -12.45
CA GLN A 114 4.12 -2.52 -13.41
C GLN A 114 5.02 -1.31 -13.22
N GLY A 115 6.29 -1.45 -13.57
CA GLY A 115 7.20 -0.31 -13.68
C GLY A 115 6.85 0.53 -14.91
N ALA A 116 7.00 1.85 -14.80
CA ALA A 116 6.89 2.76 -15.92
C ALA A 116 8.28 3.33 -16.27
N ALA A 117 8.67 3.26 -17.54
CA ALA A 117 9.89 3.92 -18.01
C ALA A 117 9.70 5.44 -18.16
N SER A 118 8.49 5.85 -18.54
CA SER A 118 8.05 7.24 -18.67
C SER A 118 6.55 7.32 -18.41
N PHE A 119 6.07 8.49 -18.01
CA PHE A 119 4.65 8.78 -17.86
C PHE A 119 4.41 10.27 -18.10
N ASP A 120 3.25 10.62 -18.63
CA ASP A 120 2.81 12.00 -18.75
C ASP A 120 2.14 12.44 -17.45
N ALA A 121 2.40 13.67 -17.00
CA ALA A 121 1.83 14.20 -15.77
C ALA A 121 1.44 15.66 -15.91
N GLN A 122 0.35 16.04 -15.23
CA GLN A 122 0.03 17.45 -15.00
C GLN A 122 0.82 17.94 -13.79
N VAL A 123 1.69 18.92 -13.99
CA VAL A 123 2.54 19.49 -12.94
C VAL A 123 2.08 20.90 -12.59
N ILE A 124 1.91 21.18 -11.29
CA ILE A 124 1.67 22.52 -10.76
C ILE A 124 2.97 23.00 -10.09
N VAL A 125 3.60 24.03 -10.65
CA VAL A 125 4.85 24.60 -10.11
C VAL A 125 4.51 25.61 -9.02
N LEU A 126 4.98 25.32 -7.80
CA LEU A 126 4.86 26.22 -6.67
C LEU A 126 5.99 27.27 -6.67
N ASN A 127 5.84 28.32 -5.85
CA ASN A 127 6.86 29.35 -5.74
C ASN A 127 8.20 28.74 -5.29
N HIS A 128 9.21 28.84 -6.14
CA HIS A 128 10.53 28.28 -5.91
C HIS A 128 11.58 29.19 -6.57
N PRO A 129 12.76 29.42 -5.94
CA PRO A 129 13.80 30.31 -6.47
C PRO A 129 14.46 29.84 -7.77
N GLY A 130 14.15 28.63 -8.26
CA GLY A 130 14.75 28.04 -9.44
C GLY A 130 13.81 27.94 -10.64
N GLN A 131 14.39 27.67 -11.81
CA GLN A 131 13.66 27.30 -13.00
C GLN A 131 13.48 25.77 -13.04
N VAL A 132 12.25 25.32 -13.25
CA VAL A 132 11.95 23.91 -13.58
C VAL A 132 11.92 23.81 -15.10
N GLY A 133 12.74 22.92 -15.68
CA GLY A 133 12.86 22.66 -17.11
C GLY A 133 12.92 21.17 -17.41
#